data_AF-A0A517PC44-F1
#
_entry.id   AF-A0A517PC44-F1
#
_cell.length_a   1.000
_cell.length_b   1.000
_cell.length_c   1.000
_cell.angle_alpha   90.00
_cell.angle_beta   90.00
_cell.angle_gamma   90.00
#
_symmetry.space_group_name_H-M   'P 1'
#
loop_
_entity.id
_entity.type
_entity.pdbx_description
1 polymer ?
#
loop_
_entity_poly.entity_id
_entity_poly.type
_entity_poly.pdbx_seq_one_letter_code
_entity_poly.pdbx_strand_id
1 'polypeptide(L)'
;MPNPRLRSHLPVGDLLDLAERPERPPARPVWLGRFVDAAAELFDPLSGLGRVGFRSEPGEDGWAVALFLGATEIVGGPGDGTVAPARFRFDAAGLAALFDEPPAVSLEVAPPQSAADADTDRGERLDAALTLVGTVEGHALSATVLSVPPAGAEPGFKRYANGLQSPLPA
;
A
#
# COMPACT_ATOMS: atom_id res chain seq x y z
N MET A 1 44.06 8.80 8.70
CA MET A 1 42.98 8.05 8.02
C MET A 1 41.64 8.58 8.52
N PRO A 2 40.86 9.27 7.67
CA PRO A 2 39.58 9.86 8.04
C PRO A 2 38.41 8.92 7.71
N ASN A 3 37.43 8.89 8.62
CA ASN A 3 36.16 8.17 8.50
C ASN A 3 35.17 9.03 7.67
N PRO A 4 34.49 8.52 6.63
CA PRO A 4 33.63 9.35 5.81
C PRO A 4 32.30 9.64 6.51
N ARG A 5 31.96 10.92 6.46
CA ARG A 5 30.78 11.57 7.00
C ARG A 5 29.48 11.02 6.38
N LEU A 6 28.51 10.60 7.19
CA LEU A 6 27.10 10.76 6.81
C LEU A 6 26.69 12.20 7.12
N ARG A 7 26.68 13.04 6.08
CA ARG A 7 25.92 14.29 6.11
C ARG A 7 24.50 13.94 5.69
N SER A 8 23.66 13.60 6.66
CA SER A 8 22.22 13.55 6.43
C SER A 8 21.73 14.99 6.29
N HIS A 9 21.31 15.37 5.09
CA HIS A 9 20.77 16.69 4.78
C HIS A 9 19.26 16.74 5.03
N LEU A 10 18.83 16.31 6.23
CA LEU A 10 17.47 16.58 6.67
C LEU A 10 17.37 18.08 7.02
N PRO A 11 16.42 18.83 6.43
CA PRO A 11 16.18 20.20 6.84
C PRO A 11 15.80 20.23 8.33
N VAL A 12 16.26 21.25 9.04
CA VAL A 12 16.08 21.37 10.50
C VAL A 12 14.60 21.38 10.91
N GLY A 13 13.68 21.70 9.99
CA GLY A 13 12.23 21.58 10.22
C GLY A 13 11.77 20.14 10.47
N ASP A 14 12.23 19.18 9.67
CA ASP A 14 11.85 17.75 9.78
C ASP A 14 12.39 17.10 11.05
N LEU A 15 13.49 17.64 11.60
CA LEU A 15 14.06 17.17 12.87
C LEU A 15 13.27 17.66 14.09
N LEU A 16 12.54 18.77 13.96
CA LEU A 16 11.69 19.29 15.04
C LEU A 16 10.35 18.54 15.08
N ASP A 17 9.78 18.19 13.92
CA ASP A 17 8.56 17.36 13.83
C ASP A 17 8.75 15.94 14.41
N LEU A 18 9.96 15.38 14.31
CA LEU A 18 10.27 14.06 14.88
C LEU A 18 10.46 14.09 16.40
N ALA A 19 10.86 15.24 16.96
CA ALA A 19 11.14 15.40 18.38
C ALA A 19 9.87 15.69 19.21
N GLU A 20 8.77 16.10 18.56
CA GLU A 20 7.51 16.49 19.21
C GLU A 20 6.42 15.41 19.25
N ARG A 21 6.70 14.16 18.85
CA ARG A 21 5.74 13.04 18.97
C ARG A 21 6.12 12.09 20.12
N PRO A 22 5.70 12.35 21.37
CA PRO A 22 6.01 11.49 22.52
C PRO A 22 5.10 10.27 22.64
N GLU A 23 4.42 9.83 21.57
CA GLU A 23 3.49 8.70 21.67
C GLU A 23 3.90 7.55 20.75
N ARG A 24 4.27 6.44 21.40
CA ARG A 24 4.31 5.13 20.76
C ARG A 24 3.01 4.94 19.98
N PRO A 25 3.04 4.59 18.67
CA PRO A 25 1.82 4.40 17.91
C PRO A 25 0.87 3.47 18.66
N PRO A 26 -0.44 3.80 18.76
CA PRO A 26 -1.38 2.93 19.43
C PRO A 26 -1.25 1.52 18.85
N ALA A 27 -1.14 0.53 19.74
CA ALA A 27 -1.03 -0.85 19.31
C ALA A 27 -2.24 -1.18 18.42
N ARG A 28 -1.98 -1.75 17.24
CA ARG A 28 -3.03 -2.08 16.28
C ARG A 28 -4.08 -2.98 16.95
N PRO A 29 -5.38 -2.60 16.91
CA PRO A 29 -6.45 -3.42 17.48
C PRO A 29 -6.54 -4.78 16.79
N VAL A 30 -6.95 -5.80 17.55
CA VAL A 30 -7.09 -7.19 17.04
C VAL A 30 -8.16 -7.27 15.95
N TRP A 31 -9.26 -6.53 16.08
CA TRP A 31 -10.33 -6.48 15.08
C TRP A 31 -9.80 -6.01 13.72
N LEU A 32 -8.88 -5.05 13.71
CA LEU A 32 -8.30 -4.51 12.47
C LEU A 32 -7.46 -5.55 11.74
N GLY A 33 -6.71 -6.37 12.49
CA GLY A 33 -5.96 -7.49 11.92
C GLY A 33 -6.90 -8.48 11.22
N ARG A 34 -8.00 -8.87 11.88
CA ARG A 34 -8.99 -9.78 11.30
C ARG A 34 -9.66 -9.20 10.05
N PHE A 35 -10.00 -7.90 10.08
CA PHE A 35 -10.55 -7.20 8.91
C PHE A 35 -9.57 -7.25 7.73
N VAL A 36 -8.29 -6.93 7.96
CA VAL A 36 -7.26 -6.96 6.92
C VAL A 36 -7.08 -8.37 6.35
N ASP A 37 -7.01 -9.38 7.21
CA ASP A 37 -6.87 -10.78 6.78
C ASP A 37 -8.06 -11.21 5.91
N ALA A 38 -9.29 -10.89 6.31
CA ALA A 38 -10.48 -11.18 5.53
C ALA A 38 -10.52 -10.40 4.19
N ALA A 39 -10.15 -9.11 4.21
CA ALA A 39 -10.11 -8.28 3.02
C ALA A 39 -9.02 -8.72 2.02
N ALA A 40 -7.90 -9.27 2.50
CA ALA A 40 -6.82 -9.78 1.65
C ALA A 40 -7.27 -10.98 0.81
N GLU A 41 -8.14 -11.84 1.33
CA GLU A 41 -8.69 -12.99 0.60
C GLU A 41 -9.64 -12.59 -0.55
N LEU A 42 -10.04 -11.32 -0.63
CA LEU A 42 -10.91 -10.79 -1.69
C LEU A 42 -10.14 -10.36 -2.96
N PHE A 43 -8.81 -10.42 -2.92
CA PHE A 43 -7.98 -10.23 -4.09
C PHE A 43 -7.92 -11.53 -4.91
N ASP A 44 -8.16 -11.41 -6.21
CA ASP A 44 -7.99 -12.48 -7.21
C ASP A 44 -6.89 -12.06 -8.20
N PRO A 45 -5.61 -12.38 -7.94
CA PRO A 45 -4.50 -12.07 -8.83
C PRO A 45 -4.66 -12.76 -10.19
N LEU A 46 -4.72 -11.97 -11.26
CA LEU A 46 -4.85 -12.46 -12.63
C LEU A 46 -3.52 -12.92 -13.25
N SER A 47 -2.39 -12.56 -12.64
CA SER A 47 -1.05 -12.95 -13.10
C SER A 47 -0.03 -12.89 -11.96
N GLY A 48 0.67 -13.99 -11.72
CA GLY A 48 1.72 -14.10 -10.69
C GLY A 48 1.18 -14.32 -9.28
N LEU A 49 2.09 -14.65 -8.35
CA LEU A 49 1.83 -14.61 -6.91
C LEU A 49 1.99 -13.15 -6.49
N GLY A 50 0.89 -12.43 -6.29
CA GLY A 50 0.92 -11.11 -5.65
C GLY A 50 0.63 -11.29 -4.17
N ARG A 51 1.42 -10.67 -3.28
CA ARG A 51 1.14 -10.68 -1.84
C ARG A 51 0.37 -9.41 -1.57
N VAL A 52 -0.78 -9.53 -0.90
CA VAL A 52 -1.50 -8.35 -0.45
C VAL A 52 -0.65 -7.66 0.61
N GLY A 53 -0.23 -6.44 0.30
CA GLY A 53 0.34 -5.50 1.24
C GLY A 53 -0.74 -4.64 1.82
N PHE A 54 -0.50 -4.11 3.02
CA PHE A 54 -1.38 -3.13 3.62
C PHE A 54 -0.62 -2.13 4.48
N ARG A 55 -1.18 -0.93 4.58
CA ARG A 55 -0.77 0.11 5.52
C ARG A 55 -1.98 0.45 6.38
N SER A 56 -1.76 0.61 7.69
CA SER A 56 -2.82 1.03 8.61
C SER A 56 -2.32 2.19 9.45
N GLU A 57 -3.13 3.20 9.61
CA GLU A 57 -2.83 4.35 10.46
C GLU A 57 -4.07 4.77 11.27
N PRO A 58 -3.89 5.18 12.53
CA PRO A 58 -4.94 5.84 13.27
C PRO A 58 -5.20 7.22 12.65
N GLY A 59 -6.46 7.54 12.38
CA GLY A 59 -6.95 8.86 11.99
C GLY A 59 -7.75 9.53 13.11
N GLU A 60 -8.27 10.73 12.85
CA GLU A 60 -9.05 11.50 13.84
C GLU A 60 -10.35 10.78 14.24
N ASP A 61 -11.06 10.22 13.26
CA ASP A 61 -12.38 9.62 13.48
C ASP A 61 -12.37 8.09 13.61
N GLY A 62 -11.24 7.43 13.36
CA GLY A 62 -11.16 5.98 13.30
C GLY A 62 -9.86 5.47 12.70
N TRP A 63 -9.85 4.22 12.23
CA TRP A 63 -8.69 3.66 11.53
C TRP A 63 -8.78 3.87 10.02
N ALA A 64 -7.65 4.13 9.38
CA ALA A 64 -7.51 4.08 7.93
C ALA A 64 -6.64 2.88 7.54
N VAL A 65 -7.08 2.12 6.54
CA VAL A 65 -6.35 0.98 5.99
C VAL A 65 -6.31 1.11 4.48
N ALA A 66 -5.11 1.06 3.91
CA ALA A 66 -4.90 0.90 2.48
C ALA A 66 -4.42 -0.52 2.19
N LEU A 67 -5.09 -1.25 1.31
CA LEU A 67 -4.70 -2.56 0.79
C LEU A 67 -4.26 -2.43 -0.67
N PHE A 68 -3.27 -3.21 -1.06
CA PHE A 68 -2.74 -3.22 -2.42
C PHE A 68 -2.08 -4.56 -2.74
N LEU A 69 -2.08 -4.95 -4.01
CA LEU A 69 -1.33 -6.13 -4.44
C LEU A 69 0.12 -5.74 -4.72
N GLY A 70 1.07 -6.33 -3.99
CA GLY A 70 2.50 -6.03 -4.12
C GLY A 70 3.00 -6.17 -5.56
N ALA A 71 3.89 -5.27 -5.96
CA ALA A 71 4.49 -5.32 -7.28
C ALA A 71 5.51 -6.46 -7.39
N THR A 72 5.72 -6.92 -8.62
CA THR A 72 6.72 -7.95 -8.93
C THR A 72 7.94 -7.30 -9.55
N GLU A 73 9.12 -7.54 -8.96
CA GLU A 73 10.41 -7.17 -9.57
C GLU A 73 10.83 -8.27 -10.55
N ILE A 74 11.20 -7.90 -11.77
CA ILE A 74 11.78 -8.79 -12.77
C ILE A 74 13.28 -8.90 -12.51
N VAL A 75 13.79 -10.13 -12.38
CA VAL A 75 15.20 -10.42 -12.10
C VAL A 75 15.83 -11.21 -13.26
N GLY A 76 16.86 -10.64 -13.86
CA GLY A 76 17.61 -11.17 -14.99
C GLY A 76 16.96 -10.95 -16.37
N GLY A 77 17.79 -10.97 -17.41
CA GLY A 77 17.37 -10.72 -18.80
C GLY A 77 17.18 -9.24 -19.14
N PRO A 78 16.62 -8.90 -20.31
CA PRO A 78 16.52 -7.52 -20.79
C PRO A 78 15.63 -6.59 -19.93
N GLY A 79 14.83 -7.15 -19.02
CA GLY A 79 13.91 -6.41 -18.14
C GLY A 79 14.32 -6.43 -16.66
N ASP A 80 15.55 -6.84 -16.35
CA ASP A 80 16.09 -6.89 -15.00
C ASP A 80 15.93 -5.54 -14.26
N GLY A 81 15.46 -5.58 -13.02
CA GLY A 81 15.16 -4.41 -12.19
C GLY A 81 13.80 -3.74 -12.44
N THR A 82 13.00 -4.24 -13.41
CA THR A 82 11.67 -3.66 -13.68
C THR A 82 10.68 -4.10 -12.61
N VAL A 83 10.04 -3.14 -11.94
CA VAL A 83 8.94 -3.39 -10.99
C VAL A 83 7.62 -3.17 -11.71
N ALA A 84 6.83 -4.24 -11.88
CA ALA A 84 5.54 -4.20 -12.53
C ALA A 84 4.41 -4.47 -11.52
N PRO A 85 3.38 -3.61 -11.44
CA PRO A 85 2.18 -3.89 -10.67
C PRO A 85 1.52 -5.19 -11.14
N ALA A 86 1.01 -5.98 -10.20
CA ALA A 86 0.27 -7.19 -10.52
C ALA A 86 -1.16 -6.83 -10.97
N ARG A 87 -1.67 -7.53 -11.99
CA ARG A 87 -3.07 -7.41 -12.41
C ARG A 87 -3.93 -8.26 -11.48
N PHE A 88 -5.07 -7.74 -11.03
CA PHE A 88 -5.99 -8.46 -10.17
C PHE A 88 -7.44 -8.08 -10.44
N ARG A 89 -8.36 -8.93 -9.97
CA ARG A 89 -9.74 -8.58 -9.69
C ARG A 89 -9.90 -8.44 -8.18
N PHE A 90 -10.91 -7.69 -7.77
CA PHE A 90 -11.20 -7.48 -6.36
C PHE A 90 -12.70 -7.61 -6.13
N ASP A 91 -13.10 -8.37 -5.11
CA ASP A 91 -14.50 -8.50 -4.71
C ASP A 91 -14.94 -7.33 -3.82
N ALA A 92 -15.41 -6.27 -4.46
CA ALA A 92 -15.93 -5.08 -3.77
C ALA A 92 -17.19 -5.36 -2.94
N ALA A 93 -18.02 -6.32 -3.36
CA ALA A 93 -19.23 -6.68 -2.62
C ALA A 93 -18.87 -7.47 -1.36
N GLY A 94 -17.92 -8.39 -1.46
CA GLY A 94 -17.33 -9.09 -0.33
C GLY A 94 -16.72 -8.12 0.69
N LEU A 95 -16.02 -7.07 0.23
CA LEU A 95 -15.45 -6.06 1.12
C LEU A 95 -16.54 -5.27 1.85
N ALA A 96 -17.58 -4.84 1.13
CA ALA A 96 -18.70 -4.13 1.73
C ALA A 96 -19.42 -4.98 2.79
N ALA A 97 -19.48 -6.30 2.60
CA ALA A 97 -20.09 -7.23 3.55
C ALA A 97 -19.27 -7.44 4.85
N LEU A 98 -18.01 -6.96 4.92
CA LEU A 98 -17.21 -7.00 6.15
C LEU A 98 -17.55 -5.87 7.15
N PHE A 99 -18.32 -4.87 6.73
CA PHE A 99 -18.76 -3.77 7.58
C PHE A 99 -20.05 -4.13 8.34
N ASP A 100 -20.26 -3.51 9.50
CA ASP A 100 -21.45 -3.75 10.34
C ASP A 100 -22.75 -3.35 9.61
N GLU A 101 -22.68 -2.28 8.82
CA GLU A 101 -23.75 -1.74 7.98
C GLU A 101 -23.19 -1.44 6.58
N PRO A 102 -24.04 -1.33 5.53
CA PRO A 102 -23.59 -0.96 4.19
C PRO A 102 -22.75 0.33 4.20
N PRO A 103 -21.46 0.27 3.84
CA PRO A 103 -20.57 1.42 3.93
C PRO A 103 -20.84 2.42 2.80
N ALA A 104 -20.39 3.65 3.00
CA ALA A 104 -20.27 4.60 1.90
C ALA A 104 -19.15 4.16 0.97
N VAL A 105 -19.41 4.15 -0.35
CA VAL A 105 -18.47 3.68 -1.36
C VAL A 105 -18.10 4.82 -2.30
N SER A 106 -16.81 5.03 -2.53
CA SER A 106 -16.29 5.98 -3.52
C SER A 106 -15.20 5.34 -4.38
N LEU A 107 -15.12 5.77 -5.64
CA LEU A 107 -14.06 5.39 -6.56
C LEU A 107 -13.38 6.66 -7.04
N GLU A 108 -12.08 6.74 -6.82
CA GLU A 108 -11.21 7.77 -7.38
C GLU A 108 -10.37 7.17 -8.50
N VAL A 109 -10.26 7.90 -9.61
CA VAL A 109 -9.44 7.50 -10.76
C VAL A 109 -8.63 8.72 -11.18
N ALA A 110 -7.30 8.60 -11.14
CA ALA A 110 -6.43 9.63 -11.69
C ALA A 110 -6.01 9.21 -13.11
N PRO A 111 -6.16 10.07 -14.12
CA PRO A 111 -5.68 9.77 -15.46
C PRO A 111 -4.16 9.60 -15.47
N PRO A 112 -3.60 8.73 -16.32
CA PRO A 112 -2.16 8.55 -16.41
C PRO A 112 -1.50 9.87 -16.81
N GLN A 113 -0.65 10.40 -15.92
CA GLN A 113 0.20 11.55 -16.26
C GLN A 113 1.24 11.12 -17.30
N SER A 114 1.41 11.94 -18.33
CA SER A 114 2.31 11.62 -19.44
C SER A 114 3.77 11.63 -18.97
N ALA A 115 4.64 10.82 -19.56
CA ALA A 115 6.06 10.71 -19.17
C ALA A 115 6.83 12.06 -19.26
N ALA A 116 6.29 13.05 -19.96
CA ALA A 116 6.84 14.41 -20.06
C ALA A 116 6.61 15.26 -18.80
N ASP A 117 5.66 14.89 -17.93
CA ASP A 117 5.35 15.61 -16.69
C ASP A 117 5.96 14.94 -15.43
N ALA A 118 6.57 13.77 -15.61
CA ALA A 118 7.11 12.91 -14.55
C ALA A 118 8.30 13.51 -13.76
N ASP A 119 8.87 14.63 -14.22
CA ASP A 119 10.03 15.27 -13.56
C ASP A 119 9.60 16.27 -12.47
N THR A 120 8.30 16.59 -12.37
CA THR A 120 7.82 17.65 -11.47
C THR A 120 7.03 17.13 -10.27
N ASP A 121 6.44 15.93 -10.37
CA ASP A 121 5.57 15.41 -9.32
C ASP A 121 6.08 14.04 -8.83
N ARG A 122 6.84 14.04 -7.74
CA ARG A 122 7.05 12.84 -6.89
C ARG A 122 5.79 12.52 -6.06
N GLY A 123 4.61 12.88 -6.57
CA GLY A 123 3.34 12.51 -5.96
C GLY A 123 3.20 10.99 -5.92
N GLU A 124 2.49 10.51 -4.90
CA GLU A 124 2.10 9.11 -4.79
C GLU A 124 1.32 8.73 -6.06
N ARG A 125 1.92 7.91 -6.93
CA ARG A 125 1.27 7.48 -8.16
C ARG A 125 0.04 6.64 -7.79
N LEU A 126 -1.14 7.21 -8.01
CA LEU A 126 -2.43 6.63 -7.68
C LEU A 126 -3.24 6.50 -8.98
N ASP A 127 -3.25 5.32 -9.60
CA ASP A 127 -3.99 5.15 -10.86
C ASP A 127 -5.51 5.03 -10.59
N ALA A 128 -5.89 4.29 -9.54
CA ALA A 128 -7.27 4.21 -9.05
C ALA A 128 -7.32 3.73 -7.60
N ALA A 129 -8.31 4.20 -6.85
CA ALA A 129 -8.58 3.82 -5.47
C ALA A 129 -10.08 3.62 -5.21
N LEU A 130 -10.43 2.44 -4.69
CA LEU A 130 -11.78 2.14 -4.19
C LEU A 130 -11.78 2.31 -2.69
N THR A 131 -12.57 3.25 -2.16
CA THR A 131 -12.64 3.53 -0.72
C THR A 131 -14.02 3.21 -0.16
N LEU A 132 -14.05 2.49 0.95
CA LEU A 132 -15.25 2.15 1.71
C LEU A 132 -15.12 2.74 3.12
N VAL A 133 -16.10 3.51 3.55
CA VAL A 133 -16.13 4.15 4.87
C VAL A 133 -17.36 3.68 5.64
N GLY A 134 -17.15 3.17 6.84
CA GLY A 134 -18.21 2.65 7.69
C GLY A 134 -17.69 2.23 9.06
N THR A 135 -18.37 1.29 9.71
CA THR A 135 -17.94 0.72 10.98
C THR A 135 -17.69 -0.78 10.91
N VAL A 136 -16.76 -1.26 11.74
CA VAL A 136 -16.47 -2.69 11.96
C VAL A 136 -16.36 -2.93 13.46
N GLU A 137 -17.16 -3.85 14.00
CA GLU A 137 -17.27 -4.08 15.44
C GLU A 137 -17.53 -2.76 16.22
N GLY A 138 -18.32 -1.85 15.64
CA GLY A 138 -18.64 -0.54 16.21
C GLY A 138 -17.54 0.52 16.12
N HIS A 139 -16.40 0.23 15.47
CA HIS A 139 -15.30 1.17 15.28
C HIS A 139 -15.32 1.73 13.87
N ALA A 140 -15.16 3.05 13.73
CA ALA A 140 -15.06 3.68 12.42
C ALA A 140 -13.79 3.24 11.67
N LEU A 141 -13.97 2.93 10.39
CA LEU A 141 -12.93 2.43 9.49
C LEU A 141 -13.11 3.05 8.10
N SER A 142 -12.00 3.52 7.53
CA SER A 142 -11.84 3.80 6.11
C SER A 142 -10.93 2.73 5.50
N ALA A 143 -11.45 1.95 4.57
CA ALA A 143 -10.72 0.91 3.85
C ALA A 143 -10.57 1.29 2.38
N THR A 144 -9.34 1.44 1.92
CA THR A 144 -8.99 1.80 0.55
C THR A 144 -8.27 0.66 -0.15
N VAL A 145 -8.71 0.29 -1.34
CA VAL A 145 -8.03 -0.67 -2.22
C VAL A 145 -7.37 0.10 -3.34
N LEU A 146 -6.04 0.04 -3.39
CA LEU A 146 -5.24 0.72 -4.40
C LEU A 146 -4.98 -0.20 -5.59
N SER A 147 -5.11 0.34 -6.81
CA SER A 147 -4.80 -0.38 -8.05
C SER A 147 -3.30 -0.60 -8.26
N VAL A 148 -2.47 0.22 -7.60
CA VAL A 148 -1.01 0.13 -7.60
C VAL A 148 -0.49 0.29 -6.16
N PRO A 149 0.63 -0.38 -5.80
CA PRO A 149 1.26 -0.15 -4.52
C PRO A 149 1.64 1.32 -4.31
N PRO A 150 1.52 1.85 -3.09
CA PRO A 150 1.94 3.22 -2.80
C PRO A 150 3.46 3.37 -2.96
N ALA A 151 3.91 4.60 -3.18
CA ALA A 151 5.34 4.91 -3.31
C ALA A 151 6.10 4.48 -2.03
N GLY A 152 7.19 3.73 -2.20
CA GLY A 152 7.97 3.19 -1.08
C GLY A 152 7.49 1.83 -0.55
N ALA A 153 6.43 1.24 -1.09
CA ALA A 153 6.12 -0.16 -0.84
C ALA A 153 7.19 -1.05 -1.49
N GLU A 154 7.85 -1.89 -0.69
CA GLU A 154 8.82 -2.86 -1.21
C GLU A 154 8.13 -3.92 -2.09
N PRO A 155 8.78 -4.43 -3.15
CA PRO A 155 8.21 -5.49 -3.97
C PRO A 155 7.89 -6.73 -3.14
N GLY A 156 6.72 -7.34 -3.38
CA GLY A 156 6.33 -8.56 -2.64
C GLY A 156 7.06 -9.80 -3.14
N PHE A 157 7.52 -9.79 -4.39
CA PHE A 157 8.11 -10.93 -5.09
C PHE A 157 9.19 -10.55 -6.09
N LYS A 158 10.16 -11.45 -6.27
CA LYS A 158 11.09 -11.48 -7.40
C LYS A 158 10.65 -12.53 -8.41
N ARG A 159 10.59 -12.17 -9.69
CA ARG A 159 10.33 -13.08 -10.82
C ARG A 159 11.57 -13.20 -11.69
N TYR A 160 12.12 -14.40 -11.77
CA TYR A 160 13.33 -14.69 -12.53
C TYR A 160 13.03 -14.97 -14.01
N ALA A 161 14.03 -14.80 -14.89
CA ALA A 161 13.92 -15.04 -16.34
C ALA A 161 13.49 -16.47 -16.73
N ASN A 162 13.63 -17.44 -15.83
CA ASN A 162 13.16 -18.83 -16.00
C ASN A 162 11.68 -19.03 -15.57
N GLY A 163 10.97 -17.96 -15.19
CA GLY A 163 9.59 -18.01 -14.71
C GLY A 163 9.43 -18.31 -13.22
N LEU A 164 10.53 -18.61 -12.50
CA LEU A 164 10.50 -18.89 -11.07
C LEU A 164 10.16 -17.61 -10.28
N GLN A 165 9.35 -17.75 -9.23
CA GLN A 165 8.98 -16.64 -8.35
C GLN A 165 9.42 -16.95 -6.92
N SER A 166 10.02 -15.97 -6.23
CA SER A 166 10.39 -16.07 -4.83
C SER A 166 9.82 -14.89 -4.05
N PRO A 167 9.22 -15.11 -2.87
CA PRO A 167 8.85 -14.00 -1.98
C PRO A 167 10.12 -13.27 -1.51
N LEU A 168 9.98 -11.96 -1.25
CA LEU A 168 11.01 -11.18 -0.56
C LEU A 168 10.78 -11.22 0.97
N PRO A 169 11.85 -11.34 1.78
CA PRO A 169 11.73 -11.28 3.24
C PRO A 169 11.32 -9.86 3.67
N ALA A 170 10.42 -9.79 4.65
CA ALA A 170 9.89 -8.55 5.24
C ALA A 170 10.88 -7.84 6.18
#